data_AF-A0AAN7SZC8-F1
#
_entry.id   AF-A0AAN7SZC8-F1
#
_cell.length_a   1.000
_cell.length_b   1.000
_cell.length_c   1.000
_cell.angle_alpha   90.00
_cell.angle_beta   90.00
_cell.angle_gamma   90.00
#
_symmetry.space_group_name_H-M   'P 1'
#
loop_
_entity.id
_entity.type
_entity.pdbx_description
1 polymer ?
#
loop_
_entity_poly.entity_id
_entity_poly.type
_entity_poly.pdbx_seq_one_letter_code
_entity_poly.pdbx_strand_id
1 'polypeptide(L)'
;MFKASQPTSNQLPDGAAAGVYLQLPGEPQFKFLGGLANEKQSAIFKVNLPSAANDGIVNLGIAIEPIANIEQQMVLLKQEQQANSVALVKAGPSTKMLAQNIIKHAYNFISSFSGNINGQEVVPLKSFQDWWTKFERRIENDPSFLEKKDDS
;
A
#
# COMPACT_ATOMS: atom_id res chain seq x y z
N MET A 1 56.71 6.09 10.30
CA MET A 1 55.77 5.60 11.33
C MET A 1 54.42 5.39 10.64
N PHE A 2 54.18 4.19 10.13
CA PHE A 2 52.98 3.87 9.35
C PHE A 2 51.84 3.54 10.31
N LYS A 3 50.82 4.40 10.42
CA LYS A 3 49.55 4.01 11.01
C LYS A 3 48.76 3.26 9.95
N ALA A 4 48.73 1.94 10.07
CA ALA A 4 47.68 1.15 9.45
C ALA A 4 46.36 1.53 10.14
N SER A 5 45.54 2.35 9.48
CA SER A 5 44.13 2.51 9.86
C SER A 5 43.46 1.16 9.61
N GLN A 6 43.12 0.47 10.70
CA GLN A 6 42.18 -0.65 10.67
C GLN A 6 40.89 -0.15 10.01
N PRO A 7 40.30 -0.84 9.02
CA PRO A 7 38.98 -0.50 8.55
C PRO A 7 38.00 -0.78 9.70
N THR A 8 37.39 0.27 10.25
CA THR A 8 36.21 0.13 11.10
C THR A 8 35.15 -0.58 10.27
N SER A 9 34.91 -1.85 10.56
CA SER A 9 34.12 -2.84 9.79
C SER A 9 32.63 -2.49 9.59
N ASN A 10 32.21 -1.24 9.82
CA ASN A 10 30.80 -0.86 9.89
C ASN A 10 30.47 0.47 9.20
N GLN A 11 31.37 1.01 8.37
CA GLN A 11 31.11 2.26 7.63
C GLN A 11 31.37 2.05 6.13
N LEU A 12 30.46 2.60 5.31
CA LEU A 12 30.62 2.64 3.86
C LEU A 12 31.74 3.62 3.49
N PRO A 13 32.41 3.44 2.33
CA PRO A 13 33.41 4.40 1.85
C PRO A 13 32.86 5.83 1.78
N ASP A 14 33.73 6.83 1.94
CA ASP A 14 33.35 8.24 1.85
C ASP A 14 32.74 8.54 0.47
N GLY A 15 31.57 9.19 0.46
CA GLY A 15 30.82 9.49 -0.77
C GLY A 15 30.11 8.27 -1.40
N ALA A 16 30.11 7.11 -0.74
CA ALA A 16 29.39 5.92 -1.17
C ALA A 16 28.11 5.67 -0.35
N ALA A 17 27.15 5.01 -0.99
CA ALA A 17 25.92 4.51 -0.41
C ALA A 17 25.70 3.07 -0.85
N ALA A 18 24.93 2.30 -0.09
CA ALA A 18 24.54 0.95 -0.42
C ALA A 18 23.13 0.95 -1.05
N GLY A 19 23.02 0.59 -2.31
CA GLY A 19 21.76 0.31 -2.98
C GLY A 19 21.21 -1.04 -2.56
N VAL A 20 19.94 -1.07 -2.18
CA VAL A 20 19.21 -2.27 -1.75
C VAL A 20 18.29 -2.71 -2.88
N TYR A 21 18.43 -3.95 -3.30
CA TYR A 21 17.71 -4.54 -4.41
C TYR A 21 17.03 -5.85 -4.00
N LEU A 22 15.88 -6.14 -4.57
CA LEU A 22 15.11 -7.35 -4.27
C LEU A 22 14.72 -8.08 -5.55
N GLN A 23 14.96 -9.37 -5.58
CA GLN A 23 14.46 -10.26 -6.62
C GLN A 23 13.38 -11.17 -6.02
N LEU A 24 12.19 -11.10 -6.60
CA LEU A 24 11.07 -11.96 -6.22
C LEU A 24 11.17 -13.33 -6.91
N PRO A 25 10.56 -14.38 -6.33
CA PRO A 25 10.51 -15.69 -6.97
C PRO A 25 9.80 -15.59 -8.33
N GLY A 26 10.44 -16.11 -9.37
CA GLY A 26 9.91 -16.07 -10.74
C GLY A 26 10.24 -14.78 -11.52
N GLU A 27 10.82 -13.76 -10.87
CA GLU A 27 11.30 -12.57 -11.56
C GLU A 27 12.77 -12.71 -11.96
N PRO A 28 13.13 -12.46 -13.23
CA PRO A 28 14.51 -12.56 -13.69
C PRO A 28 15.40 -11.40 -13.24
N GLN A 29 14.80 -10.30 -12.77
CA GLN A 29 15.50 -9.02 -12.54
C GLN A 29 15.37 -8.54 -11.10
N PHE A 30 16.44 -7.89 -10.62
CA PHE A 30 16.46 -7.22 -9.33
C PHE A 30 15.76 -5.88 -9.42
N LYS A 31 14.83 -5.63 -8.48
CA LYS A 31 14.16 -4.35 -8.33
C LYS A 31 14.83 -3.51 -7.25
N PHE A 32 15.16 -2.26 -7.57
CA PHE A 32 15.67 -1.32 -6.59
C PHE A 32 14.60 -0.95 -5.55
N LEU A 33 14.95 -1.03 -4.27
CA LEU A 33 14.07 -0.69 -3.14
C LEU A 33 14.43 0.65 -2.50
N GLY A 34 15.72 0.99 -2.49
CA GLY A 34 16.22 2.23 -1.90
C GLY A 34 17.69 2.18 -1.53
N GLY A 35 18.19 3.25 -0.91
CA GLY A 35 19.59 3.39 -0.52
C GLY A 35 19.79 3.50 1.00
N LEU A 36 20.94 3.03 1.47
CA LEU A 36 21.47 3.23 2.81
C LEU A 36 22.77 4.03 2.72
N ALA A 37 22.97 4.99 3.61
CA ALA A 37 24.16 5.83 3.65
C ALA A 37 24.75 5.86 5.06
N ASN A 38 25.98 6.36 5.22
CA ASN A 38 26.59 6.47 6.56
C ASN A 38 25.74 7.31 7.54
N GLU A 39 25.00 8.31 7.04
CA GLU A 39 24.06 9.13 7.83
C GLU A 39 22.75 8.40 8.18
N LYS A 40 22.37 7.41 7.37
CA LYS A 40 21.14 6.61 7.54
C LYS A 40 21.44 5.14 7.32
N GLN A 41 21.89 4.50 8.40
CA GLN A 41 22.42 3.14 8.40
C GLN A 41 21.34 2.06 8.38
N SER A 42 20.06 2.42 8.48
CA SER A 42 18.94 1.49 8.42
C SER A 42 17.71 2.09 7.71
N ALA A 43 16.94 1.22 7.08
CA ALA A 43 15.68 1.56 6.46
C ALA A 43 14.75 0.35 6.45
N ILE A 44 13.44 0.60 6.49
CA ILE A 44 12.41 -0.42 6.36
C ILE A 44 11.74 -0.23 5.01
N PHE A 45 11.72 -1.29 4.20
CA PHE A 45 11.07 -1.31 2.89
C PHE A 45 9.87 -2.24 2.94
N LYS A 46 8.69 -1.71 2.59
CA LYS A 46 7.50 -2.56 2.42
C LYS A 46 7.59 -3.26 1.08
N VAL A 47 7.52 -4.59 1.12
CA VAL A 47 7.56 -5.44 -0.07
C VAL A 47 6.24 -6.18 -0.18
N ASN A 48 5.61 -6.13 -1.35
CA ASN A 48 4.46 -6.96 -1.66
C ASN A 48 4.96 -8.25 -2.29
N LEU A 49 4.89 -9.34 -1.54
CA LEU A 49 5.20 -10.67 -2.07
C LEU A 49 3.95 -11.21 -2.79
N PRO A 50 4.04 -11.61 -4.07
CA PRO A 50 2.91 -12.20 -4.77
C PRO A 50 2.51 -13.51 -4.09
N SER A 51 1.23 -13.88 -4.09
CA SER A 51 0.73 -15.09 -3.40
C SER A 51 1.33 -16.39 -3.94
N ALA A 52 1.94 -16.38 -5.13
CA ALA A 52 2.72 -17.49 -5.68
C ALA A 52 4.12 -17.64 -5.05
N ALA A 53 4.58 -16.66 -4.25
CA ALA A 53 5.88 -16.65 -3.58
C ALA A 53 5.90 -17.36 -2.23
N ASN A 54 4.80 -18.01 -1.81
CA ASN A 54 4.71 -18.69 -0.52
C ASN A 54 5.74 -19.83 -0.33
N ASP A 55 6.35 -20.31 -1.42
CA ASP A 55 7.38 -21.37 -1.41
C ASP A 55 8.63 -20.99 -2.24
N GLY A 56 8.77 -19.71 -2.58
CA GLY A 56 9.83 -19.23 -3.45
C GLY A 56 10.96 -18.52 -2.71
N ILE A 57 12.19 -18.67 -3.20
CA ILE A 57 13.37 -17.98 -2.64
C ILE A 57 13.37 -16.52 -3.09
N VAL A 58 13.37 -15.60 -2.12
CA VAL A 58 13.55 -14.16 -2.33
C VAL A 58 15.04 -13.83 -2.19
N ASN A 59 15.64 -13.22 -3.22
CA ASN A 59 17.04 -12.80 -3.14
C ASN A 59 17.15 -11.31 -2.81
N LEU A 60 17.96 -10.99 -1.80
CA LEU A 60 18.30 -9.62 -1.42
C LEU A 60 19.70 -9.29 -1.93
N GLY A 61 19.80 -8.27 -2.79
CA GLY A 61 21.06 -7.76 -3.32
C GLY A 61 21.45 -6.45 -2.65
N ILE A 62 22.73 -6.29 -2.32
CA ILE A 62 23.30 -5.05 -1.81
C ILE A 62 24.48 -4.67 -2.70
N ALA A 63 24.46 -3.48 -3.29
CA ALA A 63 25.55 -2.96 -4.11
C ALA A 63 26.06 -1.64 -3.53
N ILE A 64 27.38 -1.47 -3.45
CA ILE A 64 27.99 -0.21 -3.01
C ILE A 64 28.25 0.65 -4.24
N GLU A 65 27.61 1.81 -4.27
CA GLU A 65 27.66 2.74 -5.40
C GLU A 65 27.92 4.18 -4.89
N PRO A 66 28.41 5.10 -5.72
CA PRO A 66 28.50 6.51 -5.35
C PRO A 66 27.12 7.05 -4.93
N ILE A 67 27.07 7.86 -3.88
CA ILE A 67 25.81 8.40 -3.33
C ILE A 67 25.00 9.15 -4.39
N ALA A 68 25.67 9.87 -5.31
CA ALA A 68 25.03 10.56 -6.42
C ALA A 68 24.22 9.61 -7.33
N ASN A 69 24.70 8.40 -7.58
CA ASN A 69 23.99 7.40 -8.40
C ASN A 69 22.76 6.87 -7.67
N ILE A 70 22.89 6.60 -6.36
CA ILE A 70 21.78 6.15 -5.52
C ILE A 70 20.70 7.23 -5.40
N GLU A 71 21.08 8.50 -5.26
CA GLU A 71 20.15 9.62 -5.26
C GLU A 71 19.37 9.72 -6.58
N GLN A 72 20.04 9.57 -7.72
CA GLN A 72 19.38 9.54 -9.03
C GLN A 72 18.37 8.37 -9.12
N GLN A 73 18.76 7.17 -8.69
CA GLN A 73 17.85 6.02 -8.65
C GLN A 73 16.67 6.24 -7.69
N MET A 74 16.88 6.92 -6.56
CA MET A 74 15.78 7.29 -5.65
C MET A 74 14.82 8.31 -6.27
N VAL A 75 15.33 9.26 -7.06
CA VAL A 75 14.48 10.19 -7.81
C VAL A 75 13.66 9.42 -8.85
N LEU A 76 14.28 8.52 -9.59
CA LEU A 76 13.59 7.64 -10.54
C LEU A 76 12.54 6.76 -9.84
N LEU A 77 12.84 6.20 -8.67
CA LEU A 77 11.88 5.40 -7.90
C LEU A 77 10.68 6.24 -7.43
N LYS A 78 10.91 7.50 -7.02
CA LYS A 78 9.83 8.44 -6.70
C LYS A 78 9.03 8.83 -7.94
N GLN A 79 9.67 8.95 -9.11
CA GLN A 79 9.02 9.25 -10.37
C GLN A 79 8.23 8.04 -10.91
N GLU A 80 8.72 6.81 -10.77
CA GLU A 80 7.97 5.59 -11.07
C GLU A 80 6.80 5.39 -10.13
N GLN A 81 6.96 5.76 -8.86
CA GLN A 81 5.84 5.85 -7.91
C GLN A 81 4.82 6.90 -8.38
N GLN A 82 5.27 8.02 -8.96
CA GLN A 82 4.41 9.08 -9.53
C GLN A 82 3.80 8.75 -10.90
N ALA A 83 4.47 7.99 -11.77
CA ALA A 83 3.92 7.52 -13.05
C ALA A 83 2.94 6.37 -12.83
N ASN A 84 3.20 5.53 -11.82
CA ASN A 84 2.21 4.61 -11.25
C ASN A 84 1.28 5.32 -10.24
N SER A 85 1.32 6.65 -10.09
CA SER A 85 0.36 7.44 -9.29
C SER A 85 -0.89 7.84 -10.10
N VAL A 86 -1.37 6.93 -10.94
CA VAL A 86 -2.83 6.68 -10.97
C VAL A 86 -3.22 5.70 -9.84
N ALA A 87 -2.25 5.09 -9.14
CA ALA A 87 -2.48 4.09 -8.11
C ALA A 87 -1.95 4.43 -6.70
N LEU A 88 -1.35 5.61 -6.43
CA LEU A 88 -0.61 5.83 -5.17
C LEU A 88 -0.87 7.15 -4.42
N VAL A 89 -1.84 7.99 -4.82
CA VAL A 89 -2.45 8.91 -3.85
C VAL A 89 -3.42 8.11 -2.99
N LYS A 90 -2.92 7.55 -1.88
CA LYS A 90 -3.72 6.89 -0.84
C LYS A 90 -4.42 5.64 -1.40
N ALA A 91 -4.08 4.45 -0.90
CA ALA A 91 -5.01 3.32 -1.04
C ALA A 91 -6.25 3.59 -0.17
N GLY A 92 -7.02 4.63 -0.51
CA GLY A 92 -8.44 4.66 -0.26
C GLY A 92 -9.08 3.59 -1.15
N PRO A 93 -10.20 2.99 -0.73
CA PRO A 93 -10.88 1.97 -1.50
C PRO A 93 -11.12 2.48 -2.92
N SER A 94 -10.87 1.62 -3.92
CA SER A 94 -11.22 1.95 -5.31
C SER A 94 -12.66 2.48 -5.37
N THR A 95 -12.97 3.45 -6.23
CA THR A 95 -14.33 3.98 -6.37
C THR A 95 -15.36 2.86 -6.56
N LYS A 96 -14.94 1.75 -7.19
CA LYS A 96 -15.71 0.51 -7.30
C LYS A 96 -15.95 -0.16 -5.94
N MET A 97 -14.93 -0.35 -5.11
CA MET A 97 -15.08 -0.88 -3.75
C MET A 97 -15.91 0.03 -2.86
N LEU A 98 -15.74 1.35 -3.00
CA LEU A 98 -16.56 2.33 -2.29
C LEU A 98 -18.03 2.18 -2.66
N ALA A 99 -18.34 2.17 -3.96
CA ALA A 99 -19.70 1.93 -4.45
C ALA A 99 -20.25 0.58 -3.98
N GLN A 100 -19.44 -0.47 -4.02
CA GLN A 100 -19.82 -1.81 -3.55
C GLN A 100 -20.14 -1.83 -2.04
N ASN A 101 -19.33 -1.15 -1.21
CA ASN A 101 -19.56 -1.06 0.23
C ASN A 101 -20.82 -0.25 0.55
N ILE A 102 -21.04 0.86 -0.16
CA ILE A 102 -22.26 1.68 -0.03
C ILE A 102 -23.50 0.84 -0.35
N ILE A 103 -23.48 0.13 -1.48
CA ILE A 103 -24.60 -0.71 -1.92
C ILE A 103 -24.82 -1.88 -0.94
N LYS A 104 -23.76 -2.52 -0.46
CA LYS A 104 -23.86 -3.63 0.52
C LYS A 104 -24.49 -3.16 1.83
N HIS A 105 -24.09 -2.00 2.34
CA HIS A 105 -24.64 -1.43 3.58
C HIS A 105 -26.10 -0.97 3.41
N ALA A 106 -26.44 -0.40 2.25
CA ALA A 106 -27.82 -0.07 1.89
C ALA A 106 -28.68 -1.34 1.86
N TYR A 107 -28.24 -2.36 1.11
CA TYR A 107 -28.96 -3.61 0.94
C TYR A 107 -29.23 -4.31 2.28
N ASN A 108 -28.21 -4.45 3.13
CA ASN A 108 -28.35 -5.10 4.43
C ASN A 108 -29.35 -4.39 5.36
N PHE A 109 -29.41 -3.05 5.30
CA PHE A 109 -30.37 -2.30 6.10
C PHE A 109 -31.77 -2.45 5.53
N ILE A 110 -31.93 -2.22 4.23
CA ILE A 110 -33.22 -2.17 3.55
C ILE A 110 -33.90 -3.54 3.52
N SER A 111 -33.14 -4.63 3.37
CA SER A 111 -33.67 -5.99 3.38
C SER A 111 -34.31 -6.35 4.71
N SER A 112 -33.84 -5.78 5.82
CA SER A 112 -34.48 -5.98 7.13
C SER A 112 -35.86 -5.33 7.26
N PHE A 113 -36.17 -4.38 6.37
CA PHE A 113 -37.47 -3.71 6.29
C PHE A 113 -38.28 -4.13 5.06
N SER A 114 -37.84 -5.15 4.31
CA SER A 114 -38.62 -5.65 3.19
C SER A 114 -39.87 -6.35 3.71
N GLY A 115 -41.01 -6.01 3.12
CA GLY A 115 -42.31 -6.58 3.44
C GLY A 115 -42.92 -7.22 2.20
N ASN A 116 -43.73 -8.25 2.38
CA ASN A 116 -44.43 -8.87 1.27
C ASN A 116 -45.82 -8.25 1.14
N ILE A 117 -46.09 -7.58 0.01
CA ILE A 117 -47.42 -7.09 -0.33
C ILE A 117 -47.86 -7.84 -1.58
N ASN A 118 -48.95 -8.62 -1.48
CA ASN A 118 -49.51 -9.40 -2.60
C ASN A 118 -48.50 -10.32 -3.30
N GLY A 119 -47.60 -10.97 -2.56
CA GLY A 119 -46.57 -11.86 -3.14
C GLY A 119 -45.34 -11.14 -3.66
N GLN A 120 -45.35 -9.80 -3.67
CA GLN A 120 -44.24 -8.97 -4.18
C GLN A 120 -43.43 -8.40 -3.01
N GLU A 121 -42.12 -8.64 -3.02
CA GLU A 121 -41.21 -8.03 -2.06
C GLU A 121 -41.12 -6.55 -2.36
N VAL A 122 -41.60 -5.73 -1.43
CA VAL A 122 -41.56 -4.28 -1.55
C VAL A 122 -40.69 -3.71 -0.45
N VAL A 123 -39.91 -2.71 -0.84
CA VAL A 123 -39.12 -1.89 0.07
C VAL A 123 -39.88 -0.59 0.30
N PRO A 124 -40.28 -0.27 1.54
CA PRO A 124 -40.85 1.03 1.85
C PRO A 124 -39.82 2.14 1.59
N LEU A 125 -40.17 3.12 0.76
CA LEU A 125 -39.31 4.28 0.48
C LEU A 125 -38.86 5.02 1.74
N LYS A 126 -39.71 5.01 2.78
CA LYS A 126 -39.41 5.62 4.08
C LYS A 126 -38.20 4.97 4.76
N SER A 127 -38.06 3.64 4.66
CA SER A 127 -36.91 2.93 5.22
C SER A 127 -35.60 3.31 4.52
N PHE A 128 -35.65 3.58 3.22
CA PHE A 128 -34.49 4.08 2.46
C PHE A 128 -34.11 5.50 2.89
N GLN A 129 -35.09 6.39 3.06
CA GLN A 129 -34.86 7.75 3.54
C GLN A 129 -34.22 7.75 4.93
N ASP A 130 -34.76 6.97 5.86
CA ASP A 130 -34.22 6.85 7.23
C ASP A 130 -32.78 6.29 7.24
N TRP A 131 -32.46 5.37 6.32
CA TRP A 131 -31.10 4.89 6.12
C TRP A 131 -30.17 5.99 5.60
N TRP A 132 -30.59 6.71 4.57
CA TRP A 132 -29.81 7.77 3.94
C TRP A 132 -29.40 8.85 4.95
N THR A 133 -30.34 9.31 5.78
CA THR A 133 -30.06 10.29 6.84
C THR A 133 -29.03 9.76 7.86
N LYS A 134 -29.08 8.47 8.21
CA LYS A 134 -28.08 7.85 9.10
C LYS A 134 -26.72 7.71 8.42
N PHE A 135 -26.72 7.44 7.12
CA PHE A 135 -25.52 7.28 6.31
C PHE A 135 -24.78 8.61 6.12
N GLU A 136 -25.47 9.70 5.78
CA GLU A 136 -24.89 11.04 5.68
C GLU A 136 -24.27 11.46 7.01
N ARG A 137 -24.99 11.29 8.12
CA ARG A 137 -24.46 11.60 9.46
C ARG A 137 -23.22 10.76 9.80
N ARG A 138 -23.11 9.53 9.31
CA ARG A 138 -21.89 8.70 9.51
C ARG A 138 -20.74 9.15 8.62
N ILE A 139 -20.98 9.51 7.36
CA ILE A 139 -19.95 10.08 6.46
C ILE A 139 -19.34 11.35 7.04
N GLU A 140 -20.18 12.26 7.54
CA GLU A 140 -19.70 13.55 8.07
C GLU A 140 -18.85 13.35 9.33
N ASN A 141 -19.19 12.38 10.17
CA ASN A 141 -18.52 12.15 11.45
C ASN A 141 -17.31 11.19 11.37
N ASP A 142 -17.33 10.19 10.49
CA ASP A 142 -16.21 9.27 10.25
C ASP A 142 -16.14 8.90 8.77
N PRO A 143 -15.43 9.67 7.92
CA PRO A 143 -15.30 9.35 6.49
C PRO A 143 -14.64 7.99 6.20
N SER A 144 -13.88 7.44 7.15
CA SER A 144 -13.15 6.19 6.99
C SER A 144 -14.00 4.94 7.26
N PHE A 145 -15.26 5.07 7.70
CA PHE A 145 -16.11 3.90 7.94
C PHE A 145 -16.40 3.08 6.68
N LEU A 146 -16.38 3.70 5.49
CA LEU A 146 -16.55 3.01 4.21
C LEU A 146 -15.33 2.18 3.79
N GLU A 147 -14.19 2.44 4.43
CA GLU A 147 -12.91 1.75 4.18
C GLU A 147 -12.76 0.52 5.08
N LYS A 148 -13.48 0.49 6.22
CA LYS A 148 -13.52 -0.63 7.14
C LYS A 148 -14.33 -1.75 6.49
N LYS A 149 -13.64 -2.77 5.98
CA LYS A 149 -14.26 -4.01 5.56
C LYS A 149 -14.89 -4.63 6.81
N ASP A 150 -16.22 -4.68 6.86
CA ASP A 150 -16.95 -5.44 7.87
C ASP A 150 -16.47 -6.90 7.74
N ASP A 151 -15.59 -7.31 8.65
CA ASP A 151 -15.07 -8.67 8.77
C ASP A 151 -16.17 -9.49 9.43
N SER A 152 -16.99 -10.14 8.60
CA SER A 152 -18.01 -11.10 9.00
C SER A 152 -18.21 -12.11 7.88
#